data_AF-A0A7J3A2C2-F1
#
_entry.id   AF-A0A7J3A2C2-F1
#
_cell.length_a   1.000
_cell.length_b   1.000
_cell.length_c   1.000
_cell.angle_alpha   90.00
_cell.angle_beta   90.00
_cell.angle_gamma   90.00
#
_symmetry.space_group_name_H-M   'P 1'
#
loop_
_entity.id
_entity.type
_entity.pdbx_description
1 polymer ?
#
loop_
_entity_poly.entity_id
_entity_poly.type
_entity_poly.pdbx_seq_one_letter_code
_entity_poly.pdbx_strand_id
1 'polypeptide(L)'
;MADRLKREFIELLEKDNEFRYLVAGYLGYLEILKRLDILHEDQNKIWQEIRSLREGQEKLWEGQNKLWENNTRLWEEVKNLRMSQEKLWEEVTRLREGQEKLWEGQNKLWEEVKILREEQNKLFENYEKMRKYMLTGFRELRMTLGVTFEEYSAGFLEMMLVEMGYSEARVEKKYLVHDGEVIEINLFCEKPLVVGEVTMSIRTIDEINREMEKLLKRVEIIEKKYGEKPLMLILSVARPAAEISESLRVLAEKNGVKLIIGREIEELLS
;
A
#
# COMPACT_ATOMS: atom_id res chain seq x y z
N MET A 1 -98.07 -70.84 -36.62
CA MET A 1 -98.59 -69.44 -36.52
C MET A 1 -98.22 -68.82 -35.18
N ALA A 2 -98.50 -69.47 -34.05
CA ALA A 2 -98.17 -68.96 -32.71
C ALA A 2 -96.67 -68.65 -32.48
N ASP A 3 -95.76 -69.49 -32.95
CA ASP A 3 -94.31 -69.25 -32.78
C ASP A 3 -93.79 -68.07 -33.58
N ARG A 4 -94.36 -67.84 -34.77
CA ARG A 4 -94.03 -66.67 -35.58
C ARG A 4 -94.49 -65.38 -34.88
N LEU A 5 -95.72 -65.39 -34.35
CA LEU A 5 -96.28 -64.25 -33.65
C LEU A 5 -95.53 -63.93 -32.33
N LYS A 6 -95.11 -64.97 -31.59
CA LYS A 6 -94.25 -64.80 -30.39
C LYS A 6 -92.90 -64.16 -30.73
N ARG A 7 -92.26 -64.58 -31.83
CA ARG A 7 -91.01 -63.97 -32.28
C ARG A 7 -91.21 -62.51 -32.67
N GLU A 8 -92.23 -62.22 -33.48
CA GLU A 8 -92.57 -60.84 -33.87
C GLU A 8 -92.86 -59.96 -32.64
N PHE A 9 -93.53 -60.49 -31.60
CA PHE A 9 -93.79 -59.78 -30.36
C PHE A 9 -92.53 -59.48 -29.53
N ILE A 10 -91.61 -60.46 -29.41
CA ILE A 10 -90.33 -60.27 -28.71
C ILE A 10 -89.45 -59.26 -29.44
N GLU A 11 -89.37 -59.33 -30.77
CA GLU A 11 -88.60 -58.37 -31.56
C GLU A 11 -89.11 -56.93 -31.41
N LEU A 12 -90.44 -56.75 -31.37
CA LEU A 12 -91.03 -55.43 -31.08
C LEU A 12 -90.70 -54.98 -29.65
N LEU A 13 -90.78 -55.86 -28.66
CA LEU A 13 -90.35 -55.51 -27.30
C LEU A 13 -88.88 -55.12 -27.23
N GLU A 14 -87.98 -55.68 -28.05
CA GLU A 14 -86.55 -55.34 -28.03
C GLU A 14 -86.19 -54.06 -28.79
N LYS A 15 -86.89 -53.77 -29.89
CA LYS A 15 -86.52 -52.68 -30.79
C LYS A 15 -87.41 -51.44 -30.69
N ASP A 16 -88.67 -51.63 -30.34
CA ASP A 16 -89.65 -50.54 -30.23
C ASP A 16 -89.86 -50.18 -28.76
N ASN A 17 -89.28 -49.04 -28.37
CA ASN A 17 -89.38 -48.55 -27.01
C ASN A 17 -90.84 -48.21 -26.66
N GLU A 18 -91.60 -47.58 -27.56
CA GLU A 18 -92.99 -47.22 -27.31
C GLU A 18 -93.86 -48.46 -27.09
N PHE A 19 -93.66 -49.50 -27.92
CA PHE A 19 -94.35 -50.77 -27.75
C PHE A 19 -93.98 -51.47 -26.44
N ARG A 20 -92.70 -51.47 -26.05
CA ARG A 20 -92.23 -52.02 -24.75
C ARG A 20 -92.90 -51.33 -23.58
N TYR A 21 -92.97 -49.99 -23.62
CA TYR A 21 -93.59 -49.18 -22.58
C TYR A 21 -95.12 -49.37 -22.52
N LEU A 22 -95.78 -49.52 -23.66
CA LEU A 22 -97.21 -49.83 -23.75
C LEU A 22 -97.52 -51.20 -23.10
N VAL A 23 -96.76 -52.24 -23.44
CA VAL A 23 -96.91 -53.58 -22.86
C VAL A 23 -96.65 -53.57 -21.35
N ALA A 24 -95.62 -52.85 -20.89
CA ALA A 24 -95.36 -52.68 -19.46
C ALA A 24 -96.48 -51.95 -18.71
N GLY A 25 -97.21 -51.06 -19.39
CA GLY A 25 -98.45 -50.45 -18.90
C GLY A 25 -99.54 -51.48 -18.61
N TYR A 26 -99.82 -52.36 -19.58
CA TYR A 26 -100.80 -53.44 -19.41
C TYR A 26 -100.41 -54.47 -18.34
N LEU A 27 -99.10 -54.70 -18.14
CA LEU A 27 -98.58 -55.63 -17.13
C LEU A 27 -98.43 -55.00 -15.73
N GLY A 28 -98.69 -53.70 -15.58
CA GLY A 28 -98.64 -53.00 -14.29
C GLY A 28 -97.25 -52.59 -13.80
N TYR A 29 -96.22 -52.65 -14.65
CA TYR A 29 -94.82 -52.35 -14.29
C TYR A 29 -94.24 -51.09 -14.96
N LEU A 30 -95.07 -50.29 -15.64
CA LEU A 30 -94.67 -49.05 -16.33
C LEU A 30 -93.85 -48.10 -15.45
N GLU A 31 -94.31 -47.87 -14.22
CA GLU A 31 -93.66 -46.96 -13.27
C GLU A 31 -92.27 -47.47 -12.87
N ILE A 32 -92.08 -48.79 -12.80
CA ILE A 32 -90.78 -49.41 -12.50
C ILE A 32 -89.81 -49.18 -13.67
N LEU A 33 -90.25 -49.40 -14.92
CA LEU A 33 -89.40 -49.15 -16.10
C LEU A 33 -88.95 -47.69 -16.19
N LYS A 34 -89.87 -46.73 -15.98
CA LYS A 34 -89.51 -45.30 -15.98
C LYS A 34 -88.48 -44.95 -14.91
N ARG A 35 -88.63 -45.51 -13.70
CA ARG A 35 -87.63 -45.32 -12.63
C ARG A 35 -86.29 -45.94 -12.97
N LEU A 36 -86.28 -47.11 -13.63
CA LEU A 36 -85.04 -47.74 -14.09
C LEU A 36 -84.32 -46.89 -15.14
N ASP A 37 -85.04 -46.29 -16.10
CA ASP A 37 -84.43 -45.39 -17.08
C ASP A 37 -83.82 -44.14 -16.41
N ILE A 38 -84.54 -43.52 -15.47
CA ILE A 38 -84.03 -42.39 -14.68
C ILE A 38 -82.78 -42.80 -13.88
N LEU A 39 -82.80 -43.96 -13.24
CA LEU A 39 -81.65 -44.49 -12.49
C LEU A 39 -80.45 -44.75 -13.42
N HIS A 40 -80.68 -45.26 -14.63
CA HIS A 40 -79.63 -45.45 -15.63
C HIS A 40 -79.03 -44.12 -16.10
N GLU A 41 -79.86 -43.11 -16.33
CA GLU A 41 -79.39 -41.75 -16.68
C GLU A 41 -78.56 -41.12 -15.55
N ASP A 42 -79.05 -41.20 -14.31
CA ASP A 42 -78.35 -40.67 -13.14
C ASP A 42 -77.04 -41.43 -12.88
N GLN A 43 -77.02 -42.76 -13.06
CA GLN A 43 -75.81 -43.55 -12.99
C GLN A 43 -74.77 -43.10 -14.04
N ASN A 44 -75.21 -42.80 -15.27
CA ASN A 44 -74.32 -42.30 -16.31
C ASN A 44 -73.74 -40.92 -15.97
N LYS A 45 -74.55 -40.00 -15.41
CA LYS A 45 -74.08 -38.69 -14.94
C LYS A 45 -73.04 -38.84 -13.83
N ILE A 46 -73.30 -39.70 -12.84
CA ILE A 46 -72.35 -40.00 -11.76
C ILE A 46 -71.02 -40.52 -12.33
N TRP A 47 -71.05 -41.42 -13.31
CA TRP A 47 -69.82 -41.91 -13.95
C TRP A 47 -69.03 -40.81 -14.68
N GLN A 48 -69.71 -39.85 -15.31
CA GLN A 48 -69.07 -38.70 -15.95
C GLN A 48 -68.41 -37.77 -14.91
N GLU A 49 -69.08 -37.52 -13.78
CA GLU A 49 -68.52 -36.73 -12.67
C GLU A 49 -67.31 -37.44 -12.05
N ILE A 50 -67.40 -38.75 -11.80
CA ILE A 50 -66.28 -39.56 -11.29
C ILE A 50 -65.07 -39.47 -12.23
N ARG A 51 -65.30 -39.52 -13.55
CA ARG A 51 -64.21 -39.39 -14.54
C ARG A 51 -63.57 -38.00 -14.45
N SER A 52 -64.38 -36.95 -14.43
CA SER A 52 -63.90 -35.57 -14.31
C SER A 52 -63.12 -35.33 -13.02
N LEU A 53 -63.57 -35.91 -11.90
CA LEU A 53 -62.88 -35.84 -10.62
C LEU A 53 -61.53 -36.56 -10.66
N ARG A 54 -61.44 -37.72 -11.31
CA ARG A 54 -60.18 -38.44 -11.49
C ARG A 54 -59.17 -37.64 -12.31
N GLU A 55 -59.61 -37.04 -13.42
CA GLU A 55 -58.77 -36.16 -14.23
C GLU A 55 -58.30 -34.92 -13.43
N GLY A 56 -59.17 -34.35 -12.60
CA GLY A 56 -58.81 -33.28 -11.67
C GLY A 56 -57.77 -33.70 -10.63
N GLN A 57 -57.92 -34.91 -10.06
CA GLN A 57 -56.94 -35.47 -9.12
C GLN A 57 -55.59 -35.70 -9.79
N GLU A 58 -55.55 -36.24 -11.00
CA GLU A 58 -54.30 -36.49 -11.73
C GLU A 58 -53.53 -35.17 -11.98
N LYS A 59 -54.21 -34.11 -12.40
CA LYS A 59 -53.61 -32.78 -12.55
C LYS A 59 -53.07 -32.21 -11.23
N LEU A 60 -53.77 -32.42 -10.12
CA LEU A 60 -53.28 -32.02 -8.80
C LEU A 60 -52.01 -32.78 -8.41
N TRP A 61 -51.97 -34.09 -8.68
CA TRP A 61 -50.79 -34.92 -8.43
C TRP A 61 -49.58 -34.47 -9.27
N GLU A 62 -49.78 -34.17 -10.55
CA GLU A 62 -48.74 -33.59 -11.39
C GLU A 62 -48.23 -32.24 -10.86
N GLY A 63 -49.14 -31.37 -10.46
CA GLY A 63 -48.81 -30.08 -9.84
C GLY A 63 -48.00 -30.25 -8.56
N GLN A 64 -48.40 -31.20 -7.72
CA GLN A 64 -47.69 -31.53 -6.49
C GLN A 64 -46.28 -32.07 -6.77
N ASN A 65 -46.11 -33.00 -7.72
CA ASN A 65 -44.79 -33.52 -8.08
C ASN A 65 -43.85 -32.41 -8.57
N LYS A 66 -44.34 -31.49 -9.41
CA LYS A 66 -43.55 -30.32 -9.85
C LYS A 66 -43.13 -29.42 -8.68
N LEU A 67 -44.01 -29.22 -7.70
CA LEU A 67 -43.66 -28.46 -6.49
C LEU A 67 -42.59 -29.16 -5.67
N TRP A 68 -42.66 -30.49 -5.54
CA TRP A 68 -41.64 -31.29 -4.85
C TRP A 68 -40.28 -31.18 -5.54
N GLU A 69 -40.23 -31.33 -6.87
CA GLU A 69 -39.00 -31.17 -7.65
C GLU A 69 -38.38 -29.77 -7.48
N ASN A 70 -39.20 -28.72 -7.54
CA ASN A 70 -38.74 -27.35 -7.33
C ASN A 70 -38.22 -27.14 -5.89
N ASN A 71 -38.90 -27.72 -4.90
CA ASN A 71 -38.48 -27.65 -3.51
C ASN A 71 -37.11 -28.31 -3.32
N THR A 72 -36.89 -29.50 -3.91
CA THR A 72 -35.60 -30.19 -3.88
C THR A 72 -34.48 -29.34 -4.48
N ARG A 73 -34.72 -28.70 -5.64
CA ARG A 73 -33.74 -27.79 -6.27
C ARG A 73 -33.39 -26.60 -5.36
N LEU A 74 -34.40 -25.98 -4.74
CA LEU A 74 -34.18 -24.88 -3.80
C LEU A 74 -33.32 -25.31 -2.60
N TRP A 75 -33.52 -26.52 -2.08
CA TRP A 75 -32.68 -27.05 -1.00
C TRP A 75 -31.22 -27.22 -1.42
N GLU A 76 -30.98 -27.68 -2.65
CA GLU A 76 -29.62 -27.81 -3.20
C GLU A 76 -28.95 -26.42 -3.36
N GLU A 77 -29.67 -25.44 -3.89
CA GLU A 77 -29.18 -24.07 -4.00
C GLU A 77 -28.85 -23.46 -2.64
N VAL A 78 -29.73 -23.61 -1.65
CA VAL A 78 -29.49 -23.14 -0.27
C VAL A 78 -28.26 -23.80 0.33
N LYS A 79 -28.07 -25.11 0.11
CA LYS A 79 -26.88 -25.82 0.58
C LYS A 79 -25.60 -25.27 -0.07
N ASN A 80 -25.61 -25.05 -1.37
CA ASN A 80 -24.47 -24.49 -2.09
C ASN A 80 -24.14 -23.06 -1.62
N LEU A 81 -25.16 -22.23 -1.40
CA LEU A 81 -24.97 -20.89 -0.85
C LEU A 81 -24.34 -20.90 0.54
N ARG A 82 -24.76 -21.82 1.42
CA ARG A 82 -24.16 -21.99 2.75
C ARG A 82 -22.68 -22.38 2.65
N MET A 83 -22.33 -23.31 1.78
CA MET A 83 -20.93 -23.72 1.56
C MET A 83 -20.08 -22.57 1.02
N SER A 84 -20.61 -21.76 0.11
CA SER A 84 -19.89 -20.56 -0.38
C SER A 84 -19.72 -19.50 0.70
N GLN A 85 -20.73 -19.29 1.57
CA GLN A 85 -20.60 -18.38 2.70
C GLN A 85 -19.53 -18.83 3.70
N GLU A 86 -19.43 -20.13 3.97
CA GLU A 86 -18.40 -20.69 4.86
C GLU A 86 -16.99 -20.42 4.33
N LYS A 87 -16.76 -20.63 3.02
CA LYS A 87 -15.49 -20.30 2.37
C LYS A 87 -15.15 -18.81 2.47
N LEU A 88 -16.13 -17.94 2.26
CA LEU A 88 -15.93 -16.49 2.41
C LEU A 88 -15.53 -16.13 3.85
N TRP A 89 -16.14 -16.75 4.85
CA TRP A 89 -15.78 -16.54 6.25
C TRP A 89 -14.34 -16.99 6.56
N GLU A 90 -13.89 -18.11 5.99
CA GLU A 90 -12.49 -18.52 6.11
C GLU A 90 -11.53 -17.50 5.48
N GLU A 91 -11.84 -17.00 4.28
CA GLU A 91 -11.02 -16.00 3.60
C GLU A 91 -10.94 -14.70 4.41
N VAL A 92 -12.07 -14.21 4.92
CA VAL A 92 -12.11 -13.03 5.80
C VAL A 92 -11.26 -13.25 7.06
N THR A 93 -11.28 -14.45 7.63
CA THR A 93 -10.47 -14.79 8.81
C THR A 93 -8.98 -14.73 8.48
N ARG A 94 -8.55 -15.34 7.37
CA ARG A 94 -7.15 -15.29 6.91
C ARG A 94 -6.68 -13.87 6.61
N LEU A 95 -7.56 -13.04 6.03
CA LEU A 95 -7.26 -11.62 5.77
C LEU A 95 -7.05 -10.85 7.08
N ARG A 96 -7.87 -11.10 8.11
CA ARG A 96 -7.69 -10.47 9.43
C ARG A 96 -6.37 -10.87 10.07
N GLU A 97 -6.02 -12.15 10.05
CA GLU A 97 -4.72 -12.63 10.55
C GLU A 97 -3.54 -12.00 9.79
N GLY A 98 -3.66 -11.84 8.47
CA GLY A 98 -2.67 -11.16 7.65
C GLY A 98 -2.50 -9.68 8.03
N GLN A 99 -3.61 -8.98 8.29
CA GLN A 99 -3.58 -7.58 8.74
C GLN A 99 -2.95 -7.43 10.12
N GLU A 100 -3.21 -8.34 11.05
CA GLU A 100 -2.61 -8.33 12.39
C GLU A 100 -1.09 -8.47 12.32
N LYS A 101 -0.58 -9.41 11.52
CA LYS A 101 0.87 -9.58 11.29
C LYS A 101 1.53 -8.35 10.67
N LEU A 102 0.85 -7.69 9.73
CA LEU A 102 1.34 -6.44 9.15
C LEU A 102 1.43 -5.33 10.20
N TRP A 103 0.43 -5.24 11.08
CA TRP A 103 0.40 -4.25 12.15
C TRP A 103 1.53 -4.48 13.17
N GLU A 104 1.78 -5.74 13.55
CA GLU A 104 2.93 -6.11 14.38
C GLU A 104 4.27 -5.72 13.73
N GLY A 105 4.42 -6.02 12.43
CA GLY A 105 5.62 -5.66 11.67
C GLY A 105 5.84 -4.15 11.63
N GLN A 106 4.76 -3.38 11.42
CA GLN A 106 4.82 -1.92 11.40
C GLN A 106 5.19 -1.34 12.77
N ASN A 107 4.66 -1.89 13.87
CA ASN A 107 5.02 -1.46 15.22
C ASN A 107 6.51 -1.68 15.52
N LYS A 108 7.09 -2.82 15.09
CA LYS A 108 8.53 -3.06 15.23
C LYS A 108 9.37 -2.02 14.49
N LEU A 109 8.99 -1.69 13.26
CA LEU A 109 9.67 -0.64 12.48
C LEU A 109 9.58 0.73 13.16
N TRP A 110 8.44 1.08 13.76
CA TRP A 110 8.32 2.32 14.52
C TRP A 110 9.25 2.37 15.73
N GLU A 111 9.40 1.26 16.44
CA GLU A 111 10.34 1.15 17.57
C GLU A 111 11.80 1.33 17.11
N GLU A 112 12.19 0.68 16.01
CA GLU A 112 13.52 0.83 15.41
C GLU A 112 13.80 2.27 14.97
N VAL A 113 12.85 2.92 14.30
CA VAL A 113 12.98 4.33 13.89
C VAL A 113 13.13 5.25 15.09
N LYS A 114 12.43 4.97 16.20
CA LYS A 114 12.55 5.74 17.44
C LYS A 114 13.94 5.60 18.04
N ILE A 115 14.48 4.38 18.12
CA ILE A 115 15.84 4.11 18.60
C ILE A 115 16.87 4.86 17.74
N LEU A 116 16.76 4.77 16.41
CA LEU A 116 17.66 5.47 15.48
C LEU A 116 17.63 7.00 15.69
N ARG A 117 16.46 7.59 15.92
CA ARG A 117 16.34 9.02 16.22
C ARG A 117 17.01 9.38 17.54
N GLU A 118 16.86 8.55 18.58
CA GLU A 118 17.51 8.76 19.86
C GLU A 118 19.04 8.67 19.76
N GLU A 119 19.55 7.69 19.00
CA GLU A 119 20.98 7.54 18.72
C GLU A 119 21.53 8.73 17.91
N GLN A 120 20.80 9.18 16.89
CA GLN A 120 21.16 10.34 16.10
C GLN A 120 21.25 11.62 16.96
N ASN A 121 20.30 11.82 17.87
CA ASN A 121 20.33 12.96 18.79
C ASN A 121 21.55 12.88 19.74
N LYS A 122 21.85 11.71 20.29
CA LYS A 122 23.05 11.51 21.12
C LYS A 122 24.34 11.79 20.35
N LEU A 123 24.41 11.36 19.09
CA LEU A 123 25.54 11.66 18.21
C LEU A 123 25.70 13.17 18.00
N PHE A 124 24.60 13.88 17.75
CA PHE A 124 24.60 15.33 17.59
C PHE A 124 25.06 16.05 18.87
N GLU A 125 24.57 15.64 20.04
CA GLU A 125 25.01 16.18 21.33
C GLU A 125 26.50 15.95 21.58
N ASN A 126 27.01 14.76 21.26
CA ASN A 126 28.42 14.44 21.40
C ASN A 126 29.28 15.28 20.44
N TYR A 127 28.83 15.45 19.20
CA TYR A 127 29.48 16.32 18.23
C TYR A 127 29.57 17.77 18.73
N GLU A 128 28.48 18.32 19.27
CA GLU A 128 28.49 19.69 19.82
C GLU A 128 29.39 19.83 21.05
N LYS A 129 29.42 18.83 21.94
CA LYS A 129 30.35 18.81 23.09
C LYS A 129 31.81 18.77 22.62
N MET A 130 32.14 17.89 21.67
CA MET A 130 33.48 17.78 21.10
C MET A 130 33.88 19.10 20.41
N ARG A 131 33.00 19.65 19.58
CA ARG A 131 33.17 20.96 18.95
C ARG A 131 33.49 22.02 20.00
N LYS A 132 32.73 22.10 21.09
CA LYS A 132 32.98 23.07 22.18
C LYS A 132 34.33 22.87 22.88
N TYR A 133 34.69 21.63 23.22
CA TYR A 133 35.99 21.34 23.85
C TYR A 133 37.15 21.71 22.92
N MET A 134 37.07 21.36 21.63
CA MET A 134 38.05 21.76 20.63
C MET A 134 38.18 23.28 20.56
N LEU A 135 37.07 24.00 20.37
CA LEU A 135 37.09 25.47 20.30
C LEU A 135 37.74 26.12 21.52
N THR A 136 37.52 25.54 22.70
CA THR A 136 38.10 26.02 23.97
C THR A 136 39.61 25.74 24.04
N GLY A 137 40.05 24.51 23.78
CA GLY A 137 41.48 24.16 23.80
C GLY A 137 42.30 24.93 22.76
N PHE A 138 41.74 25.14 21.56
CA PHE A 138 42.43 25.92 20.54
C PHE A 138 42.51 27.42 20.84
N ARG A 139 41.52 27.99 21.57
CA ARG A 139 41.62 29.36 22.06
C ARG A 139 42.82 29.52 22.99
N GLU A 140 42.98 28.60 23.94
CA GLU A 140 44.10 28.61 24.88
C GLU A 140 45.44 28.53 24.14
N LEU A 141 45.56 27.62 23.15
CA LEU A 141 46.76 27.52 22.32
C LEU A 141 47.07 28.82 21.54
N ARG A 142 46.07 29.48 20.96
CA ARG A 142 46.25 30.76 20.26
C ARG A 142 46.78 31.85 21.22
N MET A 143 46.25 31.93 22.44
CA MET A 143 46.65 32.93 23.42
C MET A 143 48.05 32.66 24.00
N THR A 144 48.40 31.39 24.22
CA THR A 144 49.67 31.01 24.87
C THR A 144 50.83 30.85 23.89
N LEU A 145 50.58 30.34 22.68
CA LEU A 145 51.63 29.95 21.72
C LEU A 145 51.66 30.82 20.45
N GLY A 146 50.72 31.73 20.26
CA GLY A 146 50.71 32.64 19.10
C GLY A 146 50.37 31.97 17.76
N VAL A 147 49.69 30.81 17.78
CA VAL A 147 49.28 30.06 16.59
C VAL A 147 48.40 30.92 15.66
N THR A 148 48.66 30.88 14.36
CA THR A 148 47.90 31.60 13.33
C THR A 148 46.54 30.96 13.07
N PHE A 149 45.59 31.70 12.47
CA PHE A 149 44.27 31.16 12.12
C PHE A 149 44.35 30.06 11.04
N GLU A 150 45.38 30.10 10.19
CA GLU A 150 45.65 29.06 9.19
C GLU A 150 46.09 27.75 9.85
N GLU A 151 47.08 27.81 10.75
CA GLU A 151 47.54 26.65 11.52
C GLU A 151 46.40 26.06 12.38
N TYR A 152 45.54 26.92 12.94
CA TYR A 152 44.31 26.50 13.61
C TYR A 152 43.36 25.75 12.67
N SER A 153 43.10 26.30 11.48
CA SER A 153 42.20 25.68 10.49
C SER A 153 42.74 24.33 10.00
N ALA A 154 44.07 24.20 9.88
CA ALA A 154 44.73 22.96 9.51
C ALA A 154 44.58 21.89 10.60
N GLY A 155 44.89 22.20 11.86
CA GLY A 155 44.75 21.26 12.97
C GLY A 155 43.31 20.81 13.21
N PHE A 156 42.34 21.72 13.07
CA PHE A 156 40.93 21.37 13.16
C PHE A 156 40.49 20.41 12.05
N LEU A 157 40.90 20.68 10.80
CA LEU A 157 40.58 19.81 9.67
C LEU A 157 41.25 18.44 9.81
N GLU A 158 42.49 18.38 10.31
CA GLU A 158 43.19 17.12 10.58
C GLU A 158 42.43 16.26 11.60
N MET A 159 42.01 16.85 12.72
CA MET A 159 41.21 16.15 13.72
C MET A 159 39.87 15.65 13.16
N MET A 160 39.17 16.47 12.36
CA MET A 160 37.94 16.04 11.70
C MET A 160 38.18 14.82 10.79
N LEU A 161 39.28 14.81 10.04
CA LEU A 161 39.62 13.68 9.17
C LEU A 161 39.93 12.42 9.98
N VAL A 162 40.63 12.53 11.10
CA VAL A 162 40.89 11.41 12.02
C VAL A 162 39.58 10.83 12.56
N GLU A 163 38.63 11.67 12.99
CA GLU A 163 37.31 11.21 13.47
C GLU A 163 36.48 10.55 12.35
N MET A 164 36.65 10.99 11.11
CA MET A 164 36.05 10.36 9.93
C MET A 164 36.70 9.01 9.55
N GLY A 165 37.71 8.56 10.31
CA GLY A 165 38.40 7.28 10.10
C GLY A 165 39.73 7.39 9.35
N TYR A 166 40.18 8.59 9.00
CA TYR A 166 41.46 8.82 8.34
C TYR A 166 42.56 9.11 9.38
N SER A 167 42.95 8.08 10.12
CA SER A 167 43.88 8.20 11.27
C SER A 167 45.27 8.74 10.94
N GLU A 168 45.69 8.67 9.67
CA GLU A 168 46.98 9.18 9.17
C GLU A 168 46.86 10.50 8.40
N ALA A 169 45.68 11.11 8.36
CA ALA A 169 45.49 12.38 7.67
C ALA A 169 46.40 13.46 8.26
N ARG A 170 47.05 14.23 7.40
CA ARG A 170 47.81 15.43 7.77
C ARG A 170 47.42 16.59 6.89
N VAL A 171 47.15 17.74 7.50
CA VAL A 171 46.75 18.95 6.78
C VAL A 171 47.90 19.94 6.85
N GLU A 172 48.43 20.30 5.68
CA GLU A 172 49.59 21.17 5.57
C GLU A 172 49.47 22.11 4.37
N LYS A 173 50.33 23.14 4.33
CA LYS A 173 50.40 24.05 3.19
C LYS A 173 51.05 23.36 2.00
N LYS A 174 50.48 23.52 0.82
CA LYS A 174 51.05 22.97 -0.42
C LYS A 174 51.42 24.09 -1.38
N TYR A 175 52.60 24.00 -1.98
CA TYR A 175 53.03 24.87 -3.07
C TYR A 175 53.07 24.07 -4.37
N LEU A 176 52.53 24.65 -5.43
CA LEU A 176 52.45 24.06 -6.76
C LEU A 176 52.89 25.07 -7.79
N VAL A 177 53.48 24.62 -8.89
CA VAL A 177 53.77 25.46 -10.05
C VAL A 177 52.74 25.15 -11.13
N HIS A 178 52.02 26.17 -11.59
CA HIS A 178 51.06 26.07 -12.68
C HIS A 178 51.25 27.27 -13.62
N ASP A 179 51.40 27.03 -14.92
CA ASP A 179 51.63 28.05 -15.94
C ASP A 179 52.76 29.06 -15.63
N GLY A 180 53.79 28.61 -14.89
CA GLY A 180 54.94 29.43 -14.50
C GLY A 180 54.74 30.24 -13.20
N GLU A 181 53.57 30.19 -12.59
CA GLU A 181 53.26 30.84 -11.30
C GLU A 181 53.24 29.84 -10.14
N VAL A 182 53.68 30.29 -8.96
CA VAL A 182 53.60 29.50 -7.72
C VAL A 182 52.25 29.72 -7.06
N ILE A 183 51.46 28.65 -6.94
CA ILE A 183 50.17 28.61 -6.27
C ILE A 183 50.37 27.99 -4.89
N GLU A 184 50.05 28.77 -3.85
CA GLU A 184 49.91 28.28 -2.48
C GLU A 184 48.50 27.72 -2.28
N ILE A 185 48.36 26.61 -1.57
CA ILE A 185 47.10 26.08 -1.05
C ILE A 185 47.23 26.05 0.46
N ASN A 186 46.31 26.74 1.16
CA ASN A 186 46.44 26.93 2.60
C ASN A 186 46.20 25.64 3.39
N LEU A 187 45.19 24.86 2.99
CA LEU A 187 44.82 23.60 3.63
C LEU A 187 44.87 22.49 2.59
N PHE A 188 45.84 21.59 2.70
CA PHE A 188 45.97 20.46 1.78
C PHE A 188 46.19 19.17 2.56
N CYS A 189 45.39 18.16 2.25
CA CYS A 189 45.63 16.78 2.64
C CYS A 189 45.71 15.93 1.37
N GLU A 190 46.74 15.09 1.25
CA GLU A 190 46.88 14.21 0.08
C GLU A 190 45.99 12.96 0.21
N LYS A 191 45.83 12.44 1.43
CA LYS A 191 45.07 11.22 1.73
C LYS A 191 44.27 11.39 3.03
N PRO A 192 42.94 11.56 2.95
CA PRO A 192 42.15 11.71 1.73
C PRO A 192 42.45 13.05 1.04
N LEU A 193 42.21 13.14 -0.27
CA LEU A 193 42.44 14.37 -1.00
C LEU A 193 41.50 15.48 -0.50
N VAL A 194 42.04 16.51 0.13
CA VAL A 194 41.28 17.65 0.66
C VAL A 194 41.99 18.94 0.26
N VAL A 195 41.21 19.92 -0.18
CA VAL A 195 41.69 21.23 -0.61
C VAL A 195 40.90 22.29 0.10
N GLY A 196 41.58 23.26 0.70
CA GLY A 196 40.92 24.36 1.37
C GLY A 196 41.67 25.68 1.33
N GLU A 197 40.88 26.74 1.45
CA GLU A 197 41.29 28.13 1.48
C GLU A 197 41.05 28.71 2.87
N VAL A 198 41.95 29.58 3.33
CA VAL A 198 41.77 30.32 4.58
C VAL A 198 41.73 31.82 4.28
N THR A 199 40.66 32.47 4.72
CA THR A 199 40.43 33.91 4.56
C THR A 199 40.26 34.56 5.92
N MET A 200 40.97 35.66 6.17
CA MET A 200 40.89 36.37 7.46
C MET A 200 39.58 37.13 7.68
N SER A 201 39.05 37.79 6.65
CA SER A 201 37.81 38.53 6.77
C SER A 201 37.09 38.65 5.44
N ILE A 202 35.76 38.54 5.48
CA ILE A 202 34.88 38.78 4.34
C ILE A 202 33.79 39.75 4.76
N ARG A 203 33.67 40.87 4.06
CA ARG A 203 32.74 41.97 4.39
C ARG A 203 31.70 42.23 3.30
N THR A 204 31.92 41.71 2.09
CA THR A 204 31.05 41.96 0.94
C THR A 204 30.78 40.68 0.16
N ILE A 205 29.69 40.67 -0.64
CA ILE A 205 29.35 39.54 -1.51
C ILE A 205 30.44 39.33 -2.58
N ASP A 206 31.02 40.40 -3.10
CA ASP A 206 32.12 40.32 -4.08
C ASP A 206 33.36 39.64 -3.50
N GLU A 207 33.66 39.86 -2.21
CA GLU A 207 34.72 39.13 -1.51
C GLU A 207 34.39 37.65 -1.37
N ILE A 208 33.15 37.27 -1.04
CA ILE A 208 32.75 35.85 -1.03
C ILE A 208 33.03 35.21 -2.40
N ASN A 209 32.55 35.85 -3.48
CA ASN A 209 32.67 35.31 -4.82
C ASN A 209 34.14 35.16 -5.22
N ARG A 210 35.00 36.13 -4.90
CA ARG A 210 36.43 36.06 -5.18
C ARG A 210 37.12 34.90 -4.44
N GLU A 211 36.85 34.72 -3.15
CA GLU A 211 37.47 33.64 -2.37
C GLU A 211 36.96 32.26 -2.81
N MET A 212 35.67 32.13 -3.14
CA MET A 212 35.10 30.91 -3.71
C MET A 212 35.71 30.57 -5.06
N GLU A 213 35.82 31.55 -5.96
CA GLU A 213 36.38 31.34 -7.29
C GLU A 213 37.87 30.98 -7.22
N LYS A 214 38.60 31.57 -6.27
CA LYS A 214 40.00 31.22 -5.96
C LYS A 214 40.14 29.78 -5.49
N LEU A 215 39.28 29.33 -4.55
CA LEU A 215 39.25 27.94 -4.08
C LEU A 215 38.98 26.97 -5.24
N LEU A 216 37.93 27.23 -6.03
CA LEU A 216 37.54 26.35 -7.14
C LEU A 216 38.63 26.25 -8.21
N LYS A 217 39.29 27.38 -8.56
CA LYS A 217 40.44 27.37 -9.48
C LYS A 217 41.58 26.49 -8.96
N ARG A 218 41.88 26.54 -7.65
CA ARG A 218 42.90 25.69 -7.02
C ARG A 218 42.51 24.21 -7.03
N VAL A 219 41.22 23.92 -6.81
CA VAL A 219 40.67 22.56 -6.88
C VAL A 219 40.86 21.97 -8.28
N GLU A 220 40.53 22.70 -9.34
CA GLU A 220 40.72 22.23 -10.72
C GLU A 220 42.18 21.86 -11.02
N ILE A 221 43.13 22.63 -10.49
CA ILE A 221 44.56 22.38 -10.67
C ILE A 221 44.98 21.12 -9.90
N ILE A 222 44.48 20.93 -8.68
CA ILE A 222 44.70 19.73 -7.87
C ILE A 222 44.11 18.49 -8.54
N GLU A 223 42.87 18.57 -9.02
CA GLU A 223 42.19 17.47 -9.72
C GLU A 223 43.00 17.01 -10.94
N LYS A 224 43.50 17.96 -11.74
CA LYS A 224 44.37 17.65 -12.89
C LYS A 224 45.69 16.99 -12.47
N LYS A 225 46.27 17.40 -11.35
CA LYS A 225 47.56 16.87 -10.88
C LYS A 225 47.46 15.50 -10.24
N TYR A 226 46.42 15.27 -9.44
CA TYR A 226 46.26 14.05 -8.63
C TYR A 226 45.33 13.03 -9.29
N GLY A 227 44.56 13.41 -10.31
CA GLY A 227 43.69 12.51 -11.08
C GLY A 227 42.43 12.06 -10.35
N GLU A 228 42.15 12.65 -9.17
CA GLU A 228 41.00 12.33 -8.33
C GLU A 228 40.31 13.62 -7.88
N LYS A 229 39.00 13.52 -7.60
CA LYS A 229 38.25 14.63 -7.00
C LYS A 229 38.52 14.68 -5.50
N PRO A 230 38.72 15.87 -4.92
CA PRO A 230 38.83 15.99 -3.47
C PRO A 230 37.60 15.41 -2.76
N LEU A 231 37.83 14.66 -1.69
CA LEU A 231 36.79 14.20 -0.77
C LEU A 231 36.01 15.38 -0.20
N MET A 232 36.70 16.49 0.05
CA MET A 232 36.15 17.66 0.72
C MET A 232 36.81 18.94 0.24
N LEU A 233 35.99 19.97 0.04
CA LEU A 233 36.42 21.34 -0.22
C LEU A 233 36.14 22.18 1.02
N ILE A 234 37.12 22.96 1.48
CA ILE A 234 37.01 23.75 2.71
C ILE A 234 37.21 25.23 2.41
N LEU A 235 36.35 26.09 2.95
CA LEU A 235 36.60 27.52 3.04
C LEU A 235 36.54 27.94 4.52
N SER A 236 37.68 28.30 5.09
CA SER A 236 37.79 28.76 6.48
C SER A 236 37.83 30.28 6.52
N VAL A 237 36.85 30.91 7.15
CA VAL A 237 36.70 32.37 7.22
C VAL A 237 36.76 32.84 8.66
N ALA A 238 37.82 33.54 9.07
CA ALA A 238 38.01 33.92 10.46
C ALA A 238 36.94 34.91 10.95
N ARG A 239 36.64 35.96 10.17
CA ARG A 239 35.70 37.02 10.57
C ARG A 239 34.82 37.45 9.40
N PRO A 240 33.72 36.73 9.09
CA PRO A 240 32.70 37.25 8.19
C PRO A 240 31.86 38.34 8.87
N ALA A 241 31.45 39.35 8.11
CA ALA A 241 30.44 40.31 8.55
C ALA A 241 29.09 39.58 8.78
N ALA A 242 28.36 39.94 9.85
CA ALA A 242 27.10 39.26 10.23
C ALA A 242 26.09 39.21 9.08
N GLU A 243 25.96 40.33 8.36
CA GLU A 243 25.07 40.51 7.23
C GLU A 243 25.40 39.59 6.05
N ILE A 244 26.63 39.09 5.98
CA ILE A 244 27.16 38.29 4.88
C ILE A 244 27.20 36.79 5.20
N SER A 245 27.17 36.41 6.48
CA SER A 245 27.27 35.02 6.94
C SER A 245 26.25 34.07 6.30
N GLU A 246 25.00 34.51 6.13
CA GLU A 246 23.96 33.68 5.50
C GLU A 246 24.22 33.49 4.00
N SER A 247 24.59 34.56 3.30
CA SER A 247 24.94 34.49 1.88
C SER A 247 26.16 33.61 1.63
N LEU A 248 27.15 33.66 2.53
CA LEU A 248 28.33 32.79 2.52
C LEU A 248 27.92 31.31 2.65
N ARG A 249 27.03 30.96 3.61
CA ARG A 249 26.52 29.59 3.78
C ARG A 249 25.81 29.05 2.56
N VAL A 250 24.85 29.81 2.04
CA VAL A 250 24.07 29.43 0.86
C VAL A 250 25.00 29.17 -0.34
N LEU A 251 25.99 30.04 -0.55
CA LEU A 251 26.91 29.87 -1.67
C LEU A 251 27.87 28.69 -1.48
N ALA A 252 28.35 28.45 -0.27
CA ALA A 252 29.22 27.31 0.00
C ALA A 252 28.47 25.98 -0.16
N GLU A 253 27.24 25.88 0.37
CA GLU A 253 26.39 24.70 0.23
C GLU A 253 26.09 24.40 -1.25
N LYS A 254 25.74 25.43 -2.03
CA LYS A 254 25.51 25.31 -3.48
C LYS A 254 26.71 24.75 -4.23
N ASN A 255 27.94 25.03 -3.78
CA ASN A 255 29.17 24.59 -4.42
C ASN A 255 29.79 23.34 -3.74
N GLY A 256 29.11 22.73 -2.77
CA GLY A 256 29.63 21.57 -2.03
C GLY A 256 30.86 21.88 -1.17
N VAL A 257 31.05 23.15 -0.79
CA VAL A 257 32.16 23.61 0.04
C VAL A 257 31.72 23.63 1.50
N LYS A 258 32.50 23.01 2.39
CA LYS A 258 32.31 23.08 3.82
C LYS A 258 32.90 24.38 4.37
N LEU A 259 32.11 25.11 5.16
CA LEU A 259 32.55 26.34 5.81
C LEU A 259 33.03 26.11 7.24
N ILE A 260 34.10 26.79 7.60
CA ILE A 260 34.55 26.96 8.98
C ILE A 260 34.51 28.46 9.27
N ILE A 261 33.63 28.93 10.17
CA ILE A 261 33.47 30.36 10.46
C ILE A 261 34.03 30.69 11.84
N GLY A 262 35.01 31.59 11.90
CA GLY A 262 35.66 32.02 13.14
C GLY A 262 34.85 33.00 14.00
N ARG A 263 33.85 33.70 13.46
CA ARG A 263 32.98 34.58 14.27
C ARG A 263 32.06 33.79 15.21
N GLU A 264 31.57 32.63 14.78
CA GLU A 264 30.87 31.69 15.66
C GLU A 264 31.78 31.16 16.76
N ILE A 265 33.09 31.15 16.51
CA ILE A 265 34.10 30.81 17.49
C ILE A 265 34.26 31.98 18.48
N GLU A 266 34.38 33.23 18.04
CA GLU A 266 34.52 34.39 18.96
C GLU A 266 33.27 34.66 19.83
N GLU A 267 32.04 34.50 19.31
CA GLU A 267 30.78 34.72 20.07
C GLU A 267 30.46 33.61 21.10
N LEU A 268 31.00 32.39 20.93
CA LEU A 268 30.96 31.31 21.94
C LEU A 268 32.08 31.43 22.98
N LEU A 269 33.02 32.35 22.76
CA LEU A 269 34.20 32.60 23.59
C LEU A 269 34.07 33.90 24.43
N SER A 270 33.03 34.70 24.22
CA SER A 270 32.62 35.82 25.08
C SER A 270 31.56 35.39 26.08
#